data_AF-A0A392SJ78-F1
#
_entry.id   AF-A0A392SJ78-F1
#
_cell.length_a   1.000
_cell.length_b   1.000
_cell.length_c   1.000
_cell.angle_alpha   90.00
_cell.angle_beta   90.00
_cell.angle_gamma   90.00
#
_symmetry.space_group_name_H-M   'P 1'
#
loop_
_entity.id
_entity.type
_entity.pdbx_description
1 polymer ?
#
loop_
_entity_poly.entity_id
_entity_poly.type
_entity_poly.pdbx_seq_one_letter_code
_entity_poly.pdbx_strand_id
1 'polypeptide(L)'
;MQEELGALQLSMTPVEDEPEAARGLSTRSELVERIRVLGQDVLDGIKFGFDNVVDQLKVLNSRVELNTKGLNMLKRVENGQLVIPP
;
A
#
# COMPACT_ATOMS: atom_id res chain seq x y z
N MET A 1 11.29 -17.64 -36.88
CA MET A 1 11.66 -18.50 -35.73
C MET A 1 12.88 -17.97 -34.94
N GLN A 2 14.12 -17.99 -35.44
CA GLN A 2 15.27 -17.46 -34.66
C GLN A 2 15.17 -15.96 -34.37
N GLU A 3 14.73 -15.17 -35.36
CA GLU A 3 14.51 -13.73 -35.20
C GLU A 3 13.37 -13.41 -34.22
N GLU A 4 12.27 -14.15 -34.29
CA GLU A 4 11.13 -14.01 -33.36
C GLU A 4 11.50 -14.40 -31.92
N LEU A 5 12.31 -15.46 -31.74
CA LEU A 5 12.82 -15.84 -30.42
C LEU A 5 13.78 -14.79 -29.87
N GLY A 6 14.63 -14.18 -30.71
CA GLY A 6 15.50 -13.08 -30.32
C GLY A 6 14.73 -11.83 -29.92
N ALA A 7 13.70 -11.46 -30.68
CA ALA A 7 12.82 -10.35 -30.34
C ALA A 7 12.05 -10.59 -29.02
N LEU A 8 11.59 -11.83 -28.80
CA LEU A 8 10.94 -12.21 -27.54
C LEU A 8 11.89 -12.11 -26.35
N GLN A 9 13.12 -12.63 -26.46
CA GLN A 9 14.13 -12.51 -25.40
C GLN A 9 14.46 -11.06 -25.07
N LEU A 10 14.59 -10.21 -26.10
CA LEU A 10 14.81 -8.78 -25.91
C LEU A 10 13.60 -8.12 -25.21
N SER A 11 12.38 -8.52 -25.53
CA SER A 11 11.17 -7.99 -24.87
C SER A 11 11.02 -8.44 -23.40
N MET A 12 11.69 -9.52 -23.01
CA MET A 12 11.68 -10.07 -21.65
C MET A 12 12.89 -9.62 -20.82
N THR A 13 13.80 -8.79 -21.36
CA THR A 13 14.90 -8.28 -20.56
C THR A 13 14.36 -7.34 -19.48
N PRO A 14 14.76 -7.50 -18.21
CA PRO A 14 14.34 -6.61 -17.15
C PRO A 14 14.66 -5.15 -17.46
N VAL A 15 13.75 -4.25 -17.08
CA VAL A 15 14.01 -2.81 -17.10
C VAL A 15 14.80 -2.41 -15.85
N GLU A 16 15.54 -1.29 -15.91
CA GLU A 16 16.44 -0.85 -14.83
C GLU A 16 15.73 -0.75 -13.47
N ASP A 17 14.50 -0.21 -13.46
CA ASP A 17 13.67 -0.03 -12.26
C ASP A 17 12.68 -1.18 -12.04
N GLU A 18 12.90 -2.36 -12.62
CA GLU A 18 12.01 -3.49 -12.41
C GLU A 18 12.05 -3.90 -10.92
N PRO A 19 10.90 -3.82 -10.20
CA PRO A 19 10.88 -4.19 -8.81
C PRO A 19 11.17 -5.68 -8.68
N GLU A 20 11.93 -6.07 -7.65
CA GLU A 20 12.27 -7.48 -7.40
C GLU A 20 11.01 -8.36 -7.32
N ALA A 21 9.92 -7.79 -6.84
CA ALA A 21 8.58 -8.38 -6.79
C ALA A 21 8.01 -8.80 -8.16
N ALA A 22 8.46 -8.21 -9.26
CA ALA A 22 7.99 -8.46 -10.63
C ALA A 22 8.92 -9.39 -11.43
N ARG A 23 10.11 -9.69 -10.90
CA ARG A 23 11.08 -10.54 -11.59
C ARG A 23 10.54 -11.94 -11.79
N GLY A 24 10.63 -12.43 -13.02
CA GLY A 24 10.24 -13.80 -13.39
C GLY A 24 8.74 -14.01 -13.57
N LEU A 25 7.91 -12.95 -13.51
CA LEU A 25 6.51 -13.05 -13.91
C LEU A 25 6.44 -13.25 -15.43
N SER A 26 5.82 -14.35 -15.86
CA SER A 26 5.76 -14.77 -17.26
C SER A 26 4.35 -14.71 -17.83
N THR A 27 3.34 -14.59 -16.97
CA THR A 27 1.93 -14.57 -17.36
C THR A 27 1.17 -13.40 -16.73
N ARG A 28 0.07 -13.01 -17.40
CA ARG A 28 -0.88 -12.03 -16.85
C ARG A 28 -1.48 -12.47 -15.52
N SER A 29 -1.67 -13.77 -15.31
CA SER A 29 -2.24 -14.30 -14.05
C SER A 29 -1.29 -14.09 -12.88
N GLU A 30 0.01 -14.35 -13.06
CA GLU A 30 1.03 -14.13 -12.04
C GLU A 30 1.15 -12.64 -11.69
N LEU A 31 1.09 -11.77 -12.70
CA LEU A 31 1.07 -10.31 -12.48
C LEU A 31 -0.14 -9.86 -11.67
N VAL A 32 -1.35 -10.34 -11.99
CA VAL A 32 -2.57 -9.97 -11.27
C VAL A 32 -2.51 -10.44 -9.81
N GLU A 33 -2.03 -11.65 -9.54
CA GLU A 33 -1.88 -12.11 -8.16
C GLU A 33 -0.84 -11.29 -7.41
N ARG A 34 0.29 -10.95 -8.06
CA ARG A 34 1.32 -10.12 -7.41
C ARG A 34 0.79 -8.72 -7.07
N ILE A 35 0.03 -8.10 -7.97
CA ILE A 35 -0.65 -6.82 -7.72
C ILE A 35 -1.60 -6.93 -6.53
N ARG A 36 -2.36 -8.03 -6.43
CA ARG A 36 -3.29 -8.27 -5.31
C ARG A 36 -2.55 -8.33 -3.97
N VAL A 37 -1.46 -9.09 -3.91
CA VAL A 37 -0.62 -9.21 -2.70
C VAL A 37 -0.01 -7.86 -2.33
N LEU A 38 0.61 -7.16 -3.29
CA LEU A 38 1.19 -5.84 -3.03
C LEU A 38 0.13 -4.83 -2.55
N GLY A 39 -1.07 -4.87 -3.13
CA GLY A 39 -2.19 -4.04 -2.69
C GLY A 39 -2.57 -4.31 -1.23
N GLN A 40 -2.59 -5.58 -0.81
CA GLN A 40 -2.85 -5.94 0.59
C GLN A 40 -1.71 -5.50 1.51
N ASP A 41 -0.45 -5.73 1.13
CA ASP A 41 0.73 -5.34 1.91
C ASP A 41 0.75 -3.82 2.18
N VAL A 42 0.39 -3.01 1.17
CA VAL A 42 0.27 -1.55 1.32
C VAL A 42 -0.84 -1.16 2.29
N LEU A 43 -2.01 -1.79 2.19
CA LEU A 43 -3.13 -1.52 3.10
C LEU A 43 -2.77 -1.89 4.55
N ASP A 44 -2.12 -3.03 4.75
CA ASP A 44 -1.68 -3.50 6.06
C ASP A 44 -0.60 -2.58 6.65
N GLY A 45 0.35 -2.12 5.81
CA GLY A 45 1.37 -1.15 6.20
C GLY A 45 0.78 0.19 6.64
N ILE A 46 -0.22 0.72 5.90
CA ILE A 46 -0.92 1.97 6.27
C ILE A 46 -1.65 1.79 7.60
N LYS A 47 -2.38 0.67 7.78
CA LYS A 47 -3.07 0.37 9.04
C LYS A 47 -2.10 0.30 10.21
N PHE A 48 -0.99 -0.43 10.03
CA PHE A 48 0.04 -0.54 11.04
C PHE A 48 0.62 0.83 11.42
N GLY A 49 0.98 1.65 10.43
CA GLY A 49 1.52 2.99 10.67
C GLY A 49 0.56 3.88 11.47
N PHE A 50 -0.73 3.84 11.11
CA PHE A 50 -1.77 4.57 11.84
C PHE A 50 -1.91 4.10 13.29
N ASP A 51 -2.04 2.80 13.51
CA ASP A 51 -2.19 2.22 14.86
C ASP A 51 -0.98 2.56 15.73
N ASN A 52 0.23 2.45 15.17
CA ASN A 52 1.48 2.80 15.85
C ASN A 52 1.55 4.30 16.23
N VAL A 53 1.13 5.21 15.35
CA VAL A 53 1.05 6.65 15.68
C VAL A 53 0.04 6.90 16.80
N VAL A 54 -1.12 6.24 16.77
CA VAL A 54 -2.11 6.34 17.85
C VAL A 54 -1.52 5.90 19.19
N ASP A 55 -0.79 4.79 19.21
CA ASP A 55 -0.17 4.29 20.44
C ASP A 55 0.96 5.20 20.93
N GLN A 56 1.78 5.75 20.03
CA GLN A 56 2.76 6.78 20.38
C GLN A 56 2.10 8.01 21.00
N LEU A 57 0.99 8.49 20.42
CA LEU A 57 0.26 9.63 20.96
C LEU A 57 -0.28 9.36 22.37
N LYS A 58 -0.76 8.14 22.67
CA LYS A 58 -1.21 7.76 24.02
C LYS A 58 -0.07 7.79 25.02
N VAL A 59 1.13 7.34 24.64
CA VAL A 59 2.32 7.39 25.49
C VAL A 59 2.72 8.83 25.78
N LEU A 60 2.79 9.68 24.74
CA LEU A 60 3.22 11.07 24.85
C LEU A 60 2.21 11.95 25.60
N ASN A 61 0.92 11.60 25.56
CA ASN A 61 -0.16 12.34 26.21
C ASN A 61 -0.74 11.59 27.41
N SER A 62 0.11 10.98 28.24
CA SER A 62 -0.30 10.12 29.38
C SER A 62 -1.24 10.75 30.41
N ARG A 63 -1.38 12.08 30.41
CA ARG A 63 -2.29 12.83 31.32
C ARG A 63 -3.71 12.99 30.77
N VAL A 64 -3.94 12.65 29.51
CA VAL A 64 -5.22 12.82 28.83
C VAL A 64 -5.59 11.51 28.14
N GLU A 65 -6.81 11.02 28.37
CA GLU A 65 -7.30 9.86 27.65
C GLU A 65 -7.62 10.25 26.20
N LEU A 66 -6.88 9.71 25.23
CA LEU A 66 -7.13 9.93 23.82
C LEU A 66 -8.33 9.10 23.35
N ASN A 67 -9.39 9.79 22.94
CA ASN A 67 -10.54 9.15 22.31
C ASN A 67 -10.30 8.98 20.80
N THR A 68 -10.21 7.74 20.35
CA THR A 68 -10.09 7.40 18.92
C THR A 68 -11.38 6.87 18.30
N LYS A 69 -12.50 6.87 19.03
CA LYS A 69 -13.78 6.40 18.52
C LYS A 69 -14.26 7.28 17.37
N GLY A 70 -14.66 6.64 16.27
CA GLY A 70 -15.25 7.31 15.12
C GLY A 70 -14.25 7.88 14.12
N LEU A 71 -12.94 7.73 14.34
CA LEU A 71 -11.92 7.98 13.34
C LEU A 71 -12.18 7.11 12.11
N ASN A 72 -12.11 7.71 10.93
CA ASN A 72 -12.07 6.99 9.67
C ASN A 72 -11.32 7.83 8.62
N MET A 73 -10.90 7.19 7.53
CA MET A 73 -10.15 7.83 6.44
C MET A 73 -10.97 8.86 5.63
N LEU A 74 -12.30 8.77 5.67
CA LEU A 74 -13.20 9.63 4.90
C LEU A 74 -13.55 10.91 5.65
N LYS A 75 -13.35 10.96 6.97
CA LYS A 75 -13.74 12.08 7.81
C LYS A 75 -12.58 13.05 7.97
N ARG A 76 -12.90 14.33 8.06
CA ARG A 76 -11.96 15.38 8.44
C ARG A 76 -12.47 16.14 9.66
N VAL A 77 -11.59 16.92 10.27
CA VAL A 77 -11.96 17.82 11.36
C VAL A 77 -12.47 19.14 10.78
N GLU A 78 -13.72 19.49 11.10
CA GLU A 78 -14.29 20.81 10.84
C GLU A 78 -14.85 21.37 12.14
N ASN A 79 -14.43 22.57 12.53
CA ASN A 79 -14.89 23.23 13.76
C ASN A 79 -14.80 22.33 15.02
N GLY A 80 -13.78 21.48 15.10
CA GLY A 80 -13.57 20.53 16.20
C GLY A 80 -14.43 19.27 16.15
N GLN A 81 -15.19 19.03 15.07
CA GLN A 81 -16.01 17.83 14.89
C GLN A 81 -15.53 16.99 13.72
N LEU A 82 -15.71 15.67 13.80
CA LEU A 82 -15.42 14.74 12.72
C LEU A 82 -16.60 14.65 11.76
N VAL A 83 -16.43 15.11 10.52
CA VAL A 83 -17.50 15.15 9.50
C VAL A 83 -17.09 14.41 8.23
N ILE A 84 -18.06 13.82 7.53
CA ILE A 84 -17.86 13.29 6.18
C ILE A 84 -18.02 14.47 5.21
N PRO A 85 -17.01 14.80 4.42
CA PRO A 85 -17.10 15.88 3.45
C PRO A 85 -18.08 15.54 2.32
N PRO A 86 -18.67 16.57 1.68
CA PRO A 86 -19.58 16.37 0.54
C PRO A 86 -18.88 15.69 -0.65
#